data_AF-A0A3Q3XDD6-F1
#
_entry.id   AF-A0A3Q3XDD6-F1
#
_cell.length_a   1.000
_cell.length_b   1.000
_cell.length_c   1.000
_cell.angle_alpha   90.00
_cell.angle_beta   90.00
_cell.angle_gamma   90.00
#
_symmetry.space_group_name_H-M   'P 1'
#
loop_
_entity.id
_entity.type
_entity.pdbx_description
1 polymer ?
#
loop_
_entity_poly.entity_id
_entity_poly.type
_entity_poly.pdbx_seq_one_letter_code
_entity_poly.pdbx_strand_id
1 'polypeptide(L)' 'MGDVLCEELEDLVHFSVHDLPARGYVVMEEIRRQGKLCDVTLKVKTDDSCDDVRRSSSVAENENQNGLR' A
#
# COMPACT_ATOMS: atom_id res chain seq x y z
N MET A 1 38.68 13.89 -0.09
CA MET A 1 37.75 12.97 -0.77
C MET A 1 36.47 12.87 0.06
N GLY A 2 35.75 13.98 0.23
CA GLY A 2 34.50 14.04 1.01
C GLY A 2 33.30 14.54 0.18
N ASP A 3 33.54 15.05 -1.03
CA ASP A 3 32.49 15.67 -1.86
C ASP A 3 31.68 14.68 -2.70
N VAL A 4 32.19 13.47 -2.96
CA VAL A 4 31.49 12.48 -3.81
C VAL A 4 30.23 11.91 -3.14
N LEU A 5 30.21 11.82 -1.80
CA LEU A 5 29.05 11.32 -1.05
C LEU A 5 27.90 12.34 -0.96
N CYS A 6 28.19 13.63 -1.14
CA CYS A 6 27.17 14.67 -1.04
C CYS A 6 26.27 14.71 -2.29
N GLU A 7 26.85 14.49 -3.49
CA GLU A 7 26.08 14.46 -4.74
C GLU A 7 25.14 13.25 -4.83
N GLU A 8 25.53 12.08 -4.28
CA GLU A 8 24.70 10.87 -4.28
C GLU A 8 23.49 10.95 -3.33
N LEU A 9 23.53 11.87 -2.35
CA LEU A 9 22.43 12.09 -1.40
C LEU A 9 21.38 13.09 -1.89
N GLU A 10 21.69 13.91 -2.91
CA GLU A 10 20.76 14.92 -3.43
C GLU A 10 19.56 14.30 -4.19
N ASP A 11 19.70 13.08 -4.70
CA ASP A 11 18.63 12.33 -5.38
C ASP A 11 17.77 11.48 -4.41
N LEU A 12 18.06 11.51 -3.11
CA LEU A 12 17.34 10.70 -2.13
C LEU A 12 16.05 11.39 -1.65
N VAL A 13 14.90 10.84 -2.05
CA VAL A 13 13.60 11.26 -1.53
C VAL A 13 13.29 10.53 -0.23
N HIS A 14 13.15 11.27 0.87
CA HIS A 14 12.74 10.73 2.17
C HIS A 14 11.21 10.72 2.28
N PHE A 15 10.61 9.52 2.28
CA PHE A 15 9.19 9.35 2.57
C PHE A 15 8.99 9.01 4.05
N SER A 16 8.18 9.80 4.75
CA SER A 16 7.75 9.53 6.11
C SER A 16 6.45 8.73 6.13
N VAL A 17 6.15 8.08 7.26
CA VAL A 17 4.86 7.40 7.49
C VAL A 17 3.67 8.36 7.34
N HIS A 18 3.87 9.66 7.56
CA HIS A 18 2.84 10.67 7.34
C HIS A 18 2.57 10.96 5.86
N ASP A 19 3.51 10.64 4.98
CA ASP A 19 3.35 10.75 3.53
C ASP A 19 2.63 9.53 2.94
N LEU A 20 2.52 8.43 3.71
CA LEU A 20 1.75 7.27 3.31
C LEU A 20 0.25 7.60 3.30
N PRO A 21 -0.51 7.08 2.32
CA PRO A 21 -1.91 7.41 2.12
C PRO A 21 -2.84 6.70 3.13
N ALA A 22 -2.52 6.74 4.43
CA ALA A 22 -3.29 6.10 5.49
C ALA A 22 -4.77 6.53 5.51
N ARG A 23 -5.04 7.82 5.22
CA ARG A 23 -6.41 8.34 5.02
C ARG A 23 -7.08 7.81 3.76
N GLY A 24 -6.29 7.48 2.74
CA GLY A 24 -6.78 6.93 1.47
C GLY A 24 -7.36 5.52 1.61
N TYR A 25 -6.84 4.70 2.53
CA TYR A 25 -7.30 3.31 2.70
C TYR A 25 -8.77 3.22 3.12
N VAL A 26 -9.21 4.02 4.09
CA VAL A 26 -10.61 4.05 4.53
C VAL A 26 -11.56 4.48 3.40
N VAL A 27 -11.12 5.45 2.57
CA VAL A 27 -11.89 5.89 1.40
C VAL A 27 -11.96 4.80 0.33
N MET A 28 -10.85 4.10 0.08
CA MET A 28 -10.81 2.99 -0.87
C MET A 28 -11.67 1.81 -0.41
N GLU A 29 -11.71 1.53 0.89
CA GLU A 29 -12.58 0.51 1.48
C GLU A 29 -14.07 0.84 1.27
N GLU A 30 -14.47 2.09 1.52
CA GLU A 30 -15.85 2.55 1.30
C GLU A 30 -16.27 2.44 -0.17
N ILE A 31 -15.38 2.82 -1.09
CA ILE A 31 -15.58 2.71 -2.54
C ILE A 31 -15.83 1.23 -2.94
N ARG A 32 -15.02 0.33 -2.39
CA ARG A 32 -15.10 -1.12 -2.64
C ARG A 32 -16.42 -1.70 -2.14
N ARG A 33 -16.86 -1.31 -0.94
CA ARG A 33 -18.15 -1.75 -0.35
C ARG A 33 -19.36 -1.32 -1.19
N GLN A 34 -19.24 -0.22 -1.93
CA GLN A 34 -20.27 0.25 -2.86
C GLN A 34 -20.19 -0.41 -4.25
N GLY A 35 -19.21 -1.30 -4.48
CA GLY A 35 -18.97 -1.92 -5.79
C GLY A 35 -18.51 -0.92 -6.85
N LYS A 36 -17.93 0.21 -6.43
CA LYS A 36 -17.48 1.27 -7.35
C LYS A 36 -16.01 1.12 -7.63
N LEU A 37 -15.61 1.45 -8.86
CA LEU A 37 -14.19 1.55 -9.25
C LEU A 37 -13.36 0.25 -9.09
N CYS A 38 -14.01 -0.89 -8.82
CA CYS A 38 -13.40 -2.21 -8.78
C CYS A 38 -13.20 -2.73 -10.22
N ASP A 39 -11.97 -3.11 -10.57
CA ASP A 39 -11.59 -3.60 -11.90
C ASP A 39 -11.02 -5.03 -11.88
N VAL A 40 -10.93 -5.65 -10.69
CA VAL A 40 -10.43 -7.00 -10.47
C VAL A 40 -11.33 -7.70 -9.46
N THR A 41 -11.65 -8.97 -9.69
CA THR A 41 -12.34 -9.82 -8.72
C THR A 41 -11.40 -10.94 -8.27
N LEU A 42 -11.15 -11.02 -6.96
CA LEU A 42 -10.32 -12.06 -6.34
C LEU A 42 -11.23 -13.18 -5.83
N LYS A 43 -11.06 -14.39 -6.35
CA LYS A 43 -11.71 -15.58 -5.81
C LYS A 43 -10.81 -16.22 -4.75
N VAL A 44 -11.27 -16.26 -3.52
CA VAL A 44 -10.55 -16.96 -2.44
C VAL A 44 -10.75 -18.46 -2.63
N LYS A 45 -9.68 -19.26 -2.63
CA LYS A 45 -9.81 -20.70 -2.96
C LYS A 45 -10.54 -21.52 -1.90
N THR A 46 -10.65 -21.00 -0.68
CA THR A 46 -11.26 -21.69 0.47
C THR A 46 -12.76 -21.48 0.56
N ASP A 47 -13.29 -20.41 -0.04
CA ASP A 47 -14.67 -20.00 0.06
C ASP A 47 -15.18 -19.60 -1.33
N ASP A 48 -16.41 -19.95 -1.70
CA ASP A 48 -16.99 -19.51 -2.98
C ASP A 48 -17.28 -17.99 -3.04
N SER A 49 -16.79 -17.22 -2.05
CA SER A 49 -16.84 -15.77 -2.03
C SER A 49 -15.83 -15.15 -3.00
N CYS A 50 -16.30 -14.16 -3.73
CA CYS A 50 -15.50 -13.31 -4.60
C CYS A 50 -15.38 -11.92 -3.96
N ASP A 51 -14.15 -11.40 -3.86
CA ASP A 51 -13.87 -10.04 -3.41
C ASP A 51 -13.55 -9.13 -4.60
N ASP A 52 -14.36 -8.11 -4.83
CA ASP A 52 -14.07 -7.08 -5.83
C ASP A 52 -13.05 -6.07 -5.28
N VAL A 53 -12.03 -5.73 -6.07
CA VAL A 53 -10.87 -4.90 -5.69
C VAL A 53 -10.48 -3.98 -6.86
N ARG A 54 -9.83 -2.86 -6.54
CA ARG A 54 -9.19 -1.98 -7.53
C ARG A 54 -7.68 -2.21 -7.53
N ARG A 55 -7.03 -2.37 -8.70
CA ARG A 55 -5.58 -2.64 -8.80
C ARG A 55 -4.70 -1.65 -8.03
N SER A 56 -5.08 -0.37 -7.97
CA SER A 56 -4.34 0.66 -7.23
C SER A 56 -4.48 0.55 -5.70
N SER A 57 -5.41 -0.26 -5.20
CA SER A 57 -5.65 -0.45 -3.77
C SER A 57 -4.77 -1.55 -3.14
N SER A 58 -3.92 -2.22 -3.93
CA SER A 58 -3.14 -3.38 -3.47
C SER A 58 -1.89 -3.05 -2.65
N VAL A 59 -1.76 -1.83 -2.12
CA VAL A 59 -0.72 -1.51 -1.14
C VAL A 59 -1.32 -1.68 0.25
N ALA A 60 -1.55 -2.93 0.66
CA ALA A 60 -1.74 -3.25 2.06
C ALA A 60 -0.37 -3.65 2.60
N GLU A 61 0.18 -2.82 3.48
CA GLU A 61 1.45 -3.09 4.13
C GLU A 61 1.36 -4.41 4.90
N ASN A 62 2.24 -5.35 4.54
CA ASN A 62 2.51 -6.51 5.37
C ASN A 62 3.50 -6.06 6.45
N GLU A 63 3.02 -5.27 7.42
CA GLU A 63 3.79 -4.93 8.62
C GLU A 63 3.87 -6.18 9.52
N ASN A 64 4.86 -7.03 9.28
CA ASN A 64 5.27 -8.04 10.25
C ASN A 64 6.04 -7.36 11.39
N GLN A 65 5.33 -6.73 12.32
CA GLN A 65 5.88 -6.22 13.57
C GLN A 65 5.66 -7.22 14.72
N ASN A 66 6.65 -8.10 14.98
CA ASN A 66 7.14 -8.62 16.28
C ASN A 66 7.70 -10.06 16.16
N GLY A 67 8.91 -10.39 16.63
CA GLY A 67 9.84 -9.62 17.43
C GLY A 67 11.16 -10.36 17.66
N LEU A 68 12.21 -9.56 17.92
CA LEU A 68 13.45 -10.01 18.56
C LEU A 68 13.13 -10.84 19.81
N ARG A 69 13.71 -12.04 19.88
CA ARG A 69 14.02 -12.75 21.13
C ARG A 69 15.50 -13.02 21.14
#